data_AF-A0A372L7C3-F1
#
_entry.id   AF-A0A372L7C3-F1
#
_cell.length_a   1.000
_cell.length_b   1.000
_cell.length_c   1.000
_cell.angle_alpha   90.00
_cell.angle_beta   90.00
_cell.angle_gamma   90.00
#
_symmetry.space_group_name_H-M   'P 1'
#
loop_
_entity.id
_entity.type
_entity.pdbx_description
1 polymer ?
#
loop_
_entity_poly.entity_id
_entity_poly.type
_entity_poly.pdbx_seq_one_letter_code
_entity_poly.pdbx_strand_id
1 'polypeptide(L)' 'MEKEISETVKYVLDRFMEGKIEPDQILALSRTMKAAFGADTEKEAEEMARQYLTENGYMRKGTFPASTTFP' A
#
# COMPACT_ATOMS: atom_id res chain seq x y z
N MET A 1 19.94 5.56 -1.34
CA MET A 1 19.08 5.83 -2.50
C MET A 1 17.67 5.60 -2.05
N GLU A 2 16.86 6.65 -1.94
CA GLU A 2 15.41 6.50 -1.78
C GLU A 2 14.89 5.96 -3.11
N LYS A 3 14.27 4.78 -3.09
CA LYS A 3 13.64 4.22 -4.29
C LYS A 3 12.32 4.94 -4.49
N GLU A 4 12.29 5.89 -5.41
CA GLU A 4 11.03 6.48 -5.86
C GLU A 4 10.12 5.39 -6.42
N ILE A 5 8.88 5.34 -5.93
CA ILE A 5 7.82 4.51 -6.50
C ILE A 5 7.62 4.93 -7.96
N SER A 6 7.72 3.98 -8.89
CA SER A 6 7.54 4.27 -10.31
C SER A 6 6.14 4.85 -10.58
N GLU A 7 6.01 5.75 -11.56
CA GLU A 7 4.72 6.35 -11.93
C GLU A 7 3.67 5.29 -12.29
N THR A 8 4.10 4.15 -12.83
CA THR A 8 3.21 3.01 -13.13
C THR A 8 2.61 2.41 -11.87
N VAL A 9 3.40 2.27 -10.80
CA VAL A 9 2.91 1.74 -9.52
C VAL A 9 1.93 2.73 -8.87
N LYS A 10 2.24 4.04 -8.89
CA LYS A 10 1.32 5.07 -8.42
C LYS A 10 -0.03 5.01 -9.15
N TYR A 11 0.01 4.91 -10.48
CA TYR A 11 -1.19 4.76 -11.30
C TYR A 11 -2.03 3.53 -10.93
N VAL A 12 -1.38 2.38 -10.69
CA VAL A 12 -2.09 1.15 -10.27
C VAL A 12 -2.72 1.32 -8.89
N LEU A 13 -2.00 1.91 -7.94
CA LEU A 13 -2.53 2.20 -6.60
C LEU A 13 -3.74 3.14 -6.67
N ASP A 14 -3.71 4.16 -7.51
CA ASP A 14 -4.85 5.05 -7.74
C ASP A 14 -6.06 4.30 -8.29
N ARG A 15 -5.87 3.38 -9.25
CA ARG A 15 -6.98 2.56 -9.77
C ARG A 15 -7.55 1.61 -8.73
N PHE A 16 -6.74 1.09 -7.83
CA PHE A 16 -7.22 0.30 -6.70
C PHE A 16 -8.07 1.15 -5.75
N MET A 17 -7.65 2.39 -5.48
CA MET A 17 -8.43 3.31 -4.67
C MET A 17 -9.74 3.74 -5.35
N GLU A 18 -9.73 4.06 -6.65
CA GLU A 18 -10.93 4.32 -7.44
C GLU A 18 -11.89 3.11 -7.41
N GLY A 19 -11.33 1.90 -7.46
CA GLY A 19 -12.04 0.64 -7.34
C GLY A 19 -12.55 0.32 -5.93
N LYS A 20 -12.31 1.20 -4.94
CA LYS A 20 -12.66 1.02 -3.53
C LYS A 20 -12.06 -0.24 -2.91
N ILE A 21 -10.87 -0.63 -3.37
CA ILE A 21 -10.10 -1.69 -2.72
C ILE A 21 -9.63 -1.17 -1.36
N GLU A 22 -9.80 -1.98 -0.32
CA GLU A 22 -9.43 -1.58 1.02
C GLU A 22 -7.90 -1.42 1.14
N PRO A 23 -7.40 -0.41 1.87
CA PRO A 23 -5.97 -0.17 2.00
C PRO A 23 -5.17 -1.39 2.47
N ASP A 24 -5.73 -2.21 3.37
CA ASP A 24 -5.09 -3.44 3.85
C ASP A 24 -4.94 -4.51 2.75
N GLN A 25 -5.88 -4.57 1.80
CA GLN A 25 -5.80 -5.47 0.65
C GLN A 25 -4.70 -5.00 -0.32
N ILE A 26 -4.55 -3.69 -0.48
CA ILE A 26 -3.48 -3.09 -1.29
C ILE A 26 -2.10 -3.40 -0.67
N LEU A 27 -1.96 -3.32 0.66
CA LEU A 27 -0.74 -3.72 1.36
C LEU A 27 -0.42 -5.20 1.18
N ALA A 28 -1.43 -6.08 1.21
CA ALA A 28 -1.22 -7.50 0.97
C ALA A 28 -0.73 -7.75 -0.47
N LEU A 29 -1.34 -7.08 -1.45
CA LEU A 29 -0.95 -7.17 -2.86
C LEU A 29 0.47 -6.64 -3.11
N SER A 30 0.86 -5.54 -2.47
CA SER A 30 2.21 -4.98 -2.64
C SER A 30 3.30 -5.94 -2.15
N ARG A 31 3.04 -6.69 -1.06
CA ARG A 31 3.96 -7.75 -0.59
C ARG A 31 4.14 -8.84 -1.66
N THR A 32 3.03 -9.35 -2.20
CA THR A 32 3.05 -10.41 -3.22
C THR A 32 3.68 -9.93 -4.53
N MET A 33 3.51 -8.66 -4.88
CA MET A 33 3.99 -8.05 -6.11
C MET A 33 5.28 -7.23 -5.92
N LYS A 34 6.13 -7.53 -4.93
CA LYS A 34 7.33 -6.73 -4.61
C LYS A 34 8.21 -6.33 -5.81
N ALA A 35 8.34 -7.24 -6.79
CA ALA A 35 9.10 -6.98 -8.01
C ALA A 35 8.50 -5.87 -8.87
N ALA A 36 7.17 -5.77 -8.95
CA ALA A 36 6.48 -4.70 -9.67
C ALA A 36 6.65 -3.34 -8.97
N PHE A 37 6.86 -3.35 -7.65
CA PHE A 37 7.16 -2.17 -6.84
C PHE A 37 8.66 -1.80 -6.87
N GLY A 38 9.52 -2.57 -7.54
CA GLY A 38 10.97 -2.34 -7.53
C GLY A 38 11.62 -2.60 -6.17
N ALA A 39 10.93 -3.34 -5.29
CA ALA A 39 11.37 -3.64 -3.95
C ALA A 39 12.08 -5.01 -3.89
N ASP A 40 13.14 -5.07 -3.09
CA ASP A 40 13.93 -6.30 -2.90
C ASP A 40 13.25 -7.21 -1.88
N THR A 41 12.48 -6.61 -0.96
CA THR A 41 11.76 -7.31 0.10
C THR A 41 10.27 -6.99 0.10
N GLU A 42 9.46 -7.92 0.60
CA GLU A 42 8.02 -7.72 0.75
C GLU A 42 7.70 -6.55 1.69
N LYS A 43 8.53 -6.38 2.73
CA LYS A 43 8.39 -5.29 3.70
C LYS A 43 8.65 -3.92 3.07
N GLU A 44 9.67 -3.82 2.21
CA GLU A 44 9.96 -2.59 1.47
C GLU A 44 8.81 -2.23 0.51
N ALA A 45 8.25 -3.23 -0.20
CA ALA A 45 7.10 -3.02 -1.08
C ALA A 45 5.86 -2.53 -0.32
N GLU A 46 5.58 -3.13 0.84
CA GLU A 46 4.51 -2.69 1.73
C GLU A 46 4.73 -1.27 2.26
N GLU A 47 5.95 -0.93 2.69
CA GLU A 47 6.27 0.40 3.19
C GLU A 47 6.04 1.47 2.10
N MET A 48 6.43 1.17 0.86
CA MET A 48 6.18 2.03 -0.31
C MET A 48 4.68 2.24 -0.54
N ALA A 49 3.88 1.17 -0.58
CA ALA A 49 2.44 1.28 -0.73
C ALA A 49 1.79 2.03 0.45
N ARG A 50 2.23 1.76 1.68
CA ARG A 50 1.76 2.42 2.90
C ARG A 50 2.05 3.92 2.88
N GLN A 51 3.26 4.32 2.49
CA GLN A 51 3.64 5.73 2.34
C GLN A 51 2.73 6.42 1.34
N TYR A 52 2.55 5.83 0.16
CA TYR A 52 1.66 6.36 -0.87
C TYR A 52 0.22 6.56 -0.37
N LEU A 53 -0.35 5.54 0.27
CA LEU A 53 -1.70 5.60 0.81
C LEU A 53 -1.84 6.62 1.93
N THR A 54 -0.79 6.81 2.74
CA THR A 54 -0.78 7.80 3.83
C THR A 54 -0.67 9.23 3.30
N GLU A 55 0.22 9.46 2.33
CA GLU A 55 0.44 10.78 1.71
C GLU A 55 -0.82 11.28 0.99
N ASN A 56 -1.58 10.36 0.39
CA ASN A 56 -2.83 10.67 -0.30
C ASN A 56 -4.07 10.60 0.61
N GLY A 57 -3.91 10.41 1.92
CA GLY A 57 -5.00 10.46 2.90
C GLY A 57 -5.91 9.22 2.92
N TYR A 58 -5.54 8.14 2.24
CA TYR A 58 -6.26 6.86 2.22
C TYR A 58 -6.02 6.02 3.49
N MET A 59 -4.95 6.31 4.23
CA MET A 59 -4.70 5.78 5.57
C MET A 59 -4.54 6.90 6.58
N ARG A 60 -5.18 6.80 7.75
CA ARG A 60 -4.88 7.68 8.88
C ARG A 60 -3.50 7.33 9.45
N LYS A 61 -2.62 8.33 9.59
CA LYS A 61 -1.43 8.23 10.45
C LYS A 61 -1.88 7.89 11.87
N GLY A 62 -1.80 6.61 12.25
CA GLY A 62 -1.95 6.19 13.64
C GLY A 62 -3.27 5.54 14.08
N THR A 63 -4.01 4.86 13.21
CA THR A 63 -5.01 3.90 13.69
C THR A 63 -4.72 2.52 13.15
N PHE A 64 -4.05 1.71 13.98
CA PHE A 64 -4.21 0.26 13.94
C PHE A 64 -5.71 -0.03 13.90
N PRO A 65 -6.22 -0.89 12.99
CA PRO A 65 -7.57 -1.39 13.16
C PRO A 65 -7.59 -2.13 14.49
N ALA A 66 -8.36 -1.61 15.45
CA ALA A 66 -8.73 -2.38 16.62
C ALA A 66 -9.35 -3.67 16.08
N SER A 67 -8.71 -4.80 16.39
CA SER A 67 -9.21 -6.15 16.18
C SER A 67 -10.73 -6.17 16.35
N THR A 68 -11.48 -6.20 15.26
CA THR A 68 -12.90 -6.50 15.31
C THR A 68 -13.02 -7.99 15.55
N THR A 69 -12.97 -8.35 16.83
CA THR A 69 -13.49 -9.62 17.32
C THR A 69 -14.96 -9.68 16.90
N PHE A 70 -15.29 -10.54 15.94
CA PHE A 70 -16.66 -10.85 15.60
C PHE A 70 -17.30 -11.68 16.74
N PRO A 71 -18.60 -11.48 17.04
CA PRO A 71 -19.35 -12.33 17.98
C PRO A 71 -19.52 -13.76 17.49
#